data_AF-A0A535M5J3-F1
#
_entry.id   AF-A0A535M5J3-F1
#
_cell.length_a   1.000
_cell.length_b   1.000
_cell.length_c   1.000
_cell.angle_alpha   90.00
_cell.angle_beta   90.00
_cell.angle_gamma   90.00
#
_symmetry.space_group_name_H-M   'P 1'
#
loop_
_entity.id
_entity.type
_entity.pdbx_description
1 polymer ?
#
loop_
_entity_poly.entity_id
_entity_poly.type
_entity_poly.pdbx_seq_one_letter_code
_entity_poly.pdbx_strand_id
1 'polypeptide(L)' 'MRKFVQDLKAGKFRKSLRVKGIEGADGIFEMTWADHGRATFQYGSEVRRGQPHIIWRRCGATTFSPLLDAFLPPCGTRD' A
#
# COMPACT_ATOMS: atom_id res chain seq x y z
N MET A 1 3.90 -13.20 -4.90
CA MET A 1 3.73 -13.32 -3.43
C MET A 1 5.02 -13.68 -2.68
N ARG A 2 5.78 -14.71 -3.09
CA ARG A 2 6.96 -15.22 -2.33
C ARG A 2 8.03 -14.17 -1.98
N LYS A 3 8.33 -13.25 -2.91
CA LYS A 3 9.36 -12.22 -2.74
C LYS A 3 9.04 -11.22 -1.62
N PHE A 4 7.77 -10.81 -1.50
CA PHE A 4 7.34 -9.89 -0.44
C PHE A 4 7.52 -10.49 0.97
N VAL A 5 7.15 -11.76 1.14
CA VAL A 5 7.29 -12.44 2.44
C VAL A 5 8.77 -12.58 2.85
N GLN A 6 9.67 -12.79 1.88
CA GLN A 6 11.11 -12.82 2.13
C GLN A 6 11.63 -11.45 2.56
N ASP A 7 11.27 -10.39 1.82
CA ASP A 7 11.61 -9.01 2.15
C ASP A 7 11.15 -8.65 3.58
N LEU A 8 9.93 -9.07 3.93
CA LEU A 8 9.34 -8.84 5.24
C LEU A 8 10.10 -9.56 6.36
N LYS A 9 10.47 -10.84 6.16
CA LYS A 9 11.26 -11.61 7.13
C LYS A 9 12.68 -11.06 7.29
N ALA A 10 13.26 -10.51 6.23
CA ALA A 10 14.57 -9.86 6.28
C ALA A 10 14.52 -8.47 6.93
N GLY A 11 13.34 -7.91 7.18
CA GLY A 11 13.16 -6.56 7.68
C GLY A 11 13.58 -5.47 6.69
N LYS A 12 13.78 -5.82 5.41
CA LYS A 12 14.26 -4.91 4.38
C LYS A 12 13.53 -5.15 3.06
N PHE A 13 12.78 -4.13 2.63
CA PHE A 13 12.14 -4.16 1.33
C PHE A 13 13.11 -3.83 0.21
N ARG A 14 13.03 -4.59 -0.88
CA ARG A 14 13.67 -4.23 -2.15
C ARG A 14 13.13 -2.89 -2.67
N LYS A 15 14.02 -2.11 -3.28
CA LYS A 15 13.72 -0.75 -3.78
C LYS A 15 12.51 -0.70 -4.73
N SER A 16 12.24 -1.77 -5.48
CA SER A 16 11.13 -1.81 -6.43
C SER A 16 9.73 -1.78 -5.80
N LEU A 17 9.60 -2.02 -4.49
CA LEU A 17 8.33 -1.86 -3.76
C LEU A 17 8.11 -0.44 -3.22
N ARG A 18 9.15 0.40 -3.25
CA ARG A 18 9.11 1.83 -2.85
C ARG A 18 8.34 2.06 -1.55
N VAL A 19 8.61 1.23 -0.55
CA VAL A 19 7.90 1.28 0.75
C VAL A 19 8.31 2.55 1.51
N LYS A 20 7.33 3.30 2.00
CA LYS A 20 7.53 4.51 2.81
C LYS A 20 6.46 4.64 3.89
N GLY A 21 6.77 5.35 4.97
CA GLY A 21 5.75 5.78 5.95
C GLY A 21 4.83 6.84 5.34
N ILE A 22 3.57 6.87 5.77
CA ILE A 22 2.62 7.91 5.40
C ILE A 22 2.73 9.06 6.40
N GLU A 23 2.89 10.28 5.90
CA GLU A 23 2.88 11.48 6.74
C GLU A 23 1.51 11.68 7.41
N GLY A 24 1.51 11.99 8.71
CA GLY A 24 0.28 12.13 9.50
C GLY A 24 -0.41 10.82 9.89
N ALA A 25 0.17 9.66 9.56
CA ALA A 25 -0.36 8.35 9.91
C ALA A 25 0.74 7.41 10.44
N ASP A 26 1.11 7.60 11.70
CA ASP A 26 2.16 6.83 12.35
C ASP A 26 1.90 5.31 12.33
N GLY A 27 2.94 4.55 11.97
CA GLY A 27 2.87 3.10 11.85
C GLY A 27 2.15 2.59 10.59
N ILE A 28 1.62 3.48 9.74
CA ILE A 28 1.06 3.12 8.44
C ILE A 28 2.10 3.35 7.36
N PHE A 29 2.27 2.32 6.54
CA PHE A 29 3.20 2.28 5.43
C PHE A 29 2.43 2.16 4.12
N GLU A 30 2.97 2.80 3.11
CA GLU A 30 2.56 2.67 1.73
C GLU A 30 3.62 1.92 0.94
N MET A 31 3.18 1.06 0.02
CA MET A 31 4.04 0.47 -1.01
C MET A 31 3.44 0.70 -2.39
N THR A 32 4.32 0.82 -3.39
CA THR A 32 3.93 0.87 -4.80
C THR A 32 4.77 -0.12 -5.60
N TRP A 33 4.13 -0.90 -6.47
CA TRP A 33 4.83 -1.85 -7.34
C TRP A 33 4.29 -1.77 -8.77
N ALA A 34 5.13 -2.17 -9.73
CA ALA A 34 4.83 -1.98 -11.15
C ALA A 34 4.40 -0.52 -11.44
N ASP A 35 3.58 -0.31 -12.46
CA ASP A 35 3.18 1.04 -12.89
C ASP A 35 2.02 1.61 -12.05
N HIS A 36 1.12 0.75 -11.55
CA HIS A 36 -0.13 1.20 -10.91
C HIS A 36 -0.53 0.45 -9.63
N GLY A 37 0.29 -0.48 -9.14
CA GLY A 37 0.00 -1.21 -7.92
C GLY A 37 0.28 -0.36 -6.69
N ARG A 38 -0.71 -0.20 -5.80
CA ARG A 38 -0.55 0.53 -4.53
C ARG A 38 -1.24 -0.21 -3.40
N ALA A 39 -0.58 -0.27 -2.25
CA ALA A 39 -1.20 -0.81 -1.03
C ALA A 39 -0.72 -0.05 0.19
N THR A 40 -1.59 0.02 1.20
CA THR A 40 -1.27 0.54 2.52
C THR A 40 -1.44 -0.56 3.55
N PHE A 41 -0.51 -0.60 4.49
CA PHE A 41 -0.44 -1.64 5.51
C PHE A 41 0.18 -1.10 6.79
N GLN A 42 0.06 -1.86 7.87
CA GLN A 42 0.78 -1.60 9.11
C GLN A 42 1.30 -2.90 9.71
N TYR A 43 2.29 -2.79 10.58
CA TYR A 43 2.68 -3.90 11.43
C TYR A 43 1.64 -4.12 12.53
N GLY A 44 1.26 -5.37 12.73
CA GLY A 44 0.39 -5.81 13.82
C GLY A 44 1.16 -6.64 14.83
N SER A 45 0.49 -6.97 15.95
CA SER A 45 1.01 -7.93 16.92
C SER A 45 1.29 -9.27 16.27
N GLU A 46 2.38 -9.91 16.70
CA GLU A 46 2.80 -11.21 16.21
C GLU A 46 1.71 -12.27 16.42
N VAL A 47 1.31 -12.95 15.33
CA VAL A 47 0.35 -14.08 15.38
C VAL A 47 1.07 -15.42 15.42
N ARG A 48 2.28 -15.48 14.85
CA ARG A 48 3.12 -16.68 14.82
C ARG A 48 4.50 -16.33 15.33
N ARG A 49 5.03 -17.16 16.23
CA ARG A 49 6.29 -16.88 16.92
C ARG A 49 7.42 -16.54 15.94
N GLY A 50 8.05 -15.38 16.10
CA GLY A 50 9.15 -14.87 15.29
C GLY A 50 8.77 -14.50 13.85
N GLN A 51 7.47 -14.31 13.54
CA GLN A 51 7.04 -13.90 12.21
C GLN A 51 6.36 -12.52 12.21
N PRO A 52 6.83 -11.60 11.35
CA PRO A 52 6.20 -10.29 11.21
C PRO A 52 4.76 -10.43 10.75
N HIS A 53 3.85 -9.70 11.39
CA HIS A 53 2.44 -9.66 11.03
C HIS A 53 2.12 -8.35 10.33
N ILE A 54 1.56 -8.45 9.13
CA ILE A 54 1.07 -7.31 8.35
C ILE A 54 -0.45 -7.29 8.36
N ILE A 55 -1.02 -6.13 8.72
CA ILE A 55 -2.44 -5.83 8.59
C ILE A 55 -2.61 -4.94 7.35
N TRP A 56 -3.32 -5.45 6.37
CA TRP A 56 -3.65 -4.68 5.15
C TRP A 56 -4.75 -3.67 5.46
N ARG A 57 -4.55 -2.41 5.05
CA ARG A 57 -5.54 -1.33 5.17
C ARG A 57 -6.28 -1.12 3.86
N ARG A 58 -5.53 -0.96 2.76
CA ARG A 58 -6.07 -0.84 1.40
C ARG A 58 -5.15 -1.58 0.43
N CYS A 59 -5.72 -2.27 -0.55
CA CYS A 59 -5.00 -2.86 -1.65
C CYS A 59 -5.75 -2.55 -2.95
N GLY A 60 -5.09 -1.96 -3.94
CA GLY A 60 -5.72 -1.65 -5.21
C GLY A 60 -4.71 -1.39 -6.33
N ALA A 61 -5.11 -1.73 -7.55
CA ALA A 61 -4.53 -1.11 -8.73
C ALA A 61 -5.23 0.25 -8.90
N THR A 62 -4.49 1.34 -9.02
CA THR A 62 -5.08 2.57 -9.53
C THR A 62 -5.32 2.33 -11.02
N THR A 63 -6.47 1.76 -11.39
CA THR A 63 -6.90 1.74 -12.78
C THR A 63 -7.03 3.19 -13.20
N PHE A 64 -6.05 3.71 -13.93
CA PHE A 64 -6.28 4.93 -14.69
C PHE A 64 -7.01 4.49 -15.96
N SER A 65 -8.33 4.40 -15.88
CA SER A 65 -9.16 4.32 -17.08
C SER A 65 -9.48 5.76 -17.48
N PRO A 66 -8.87 6.31 -18.55
CA PRO A 66 -9.23 7.65 -19.02
C PRO A 66 -10.71 7.76 -19.43
N LEU A 67 -11.41 6.62 -19.60
CA LEU A 67 -12.85 6.57 -19.88
C LEU A 67 -13.73 6.71 -18.64
N LEU A 68 -13.24 6.48 -17.41
CA LEU A 68 -14.05 6.67 -16.20
C LEU A 68 -13.93 8.10 -15.64
N ASP A 69 -12.75 8.70 -15.73
CA ASP A 69 -12.48 10.05 -15.20
C ASP A 69 -13.18 11.16 -16.01
N ALA A 70 -13.56 10.90 -17.26
CA ALA A 70 -14.31 11.85 -18.10
C ALA A 70 -15.81 11.92 -17.77
N PHE A 71 -16.36 10.96 -17.01
CA PHE A 71 -17.79 10.87 -16.69
C PHE A 71 -18.15 11.20 -15.23
N LEU A 72 -17.16 11.43 -14.37
CA LEU A 72 -17.42 11.93 -13.02
C LEU A 72 -17.41 13.47 -13.05
N PRO A 73 -18.53 14.15 -12.74
CA PRO A 73 -18.50 15.60 -12.58
C PRO A 73 -17.52 15.94 -11.44
N PRO A 74 -16.83 17.10 -11.51
CA PRO A 74 -15.98 17.55 -10.41
C PRO A 74 -16.82 17.56 -9.13
N CYS A 75 -16.30 16.88 -8.10
CA CYS A 75 -16.91 16.88 -6.77
C CYS A 75 -17.12 18.35 -6.36
N GLY A 76 -18.39 18.72 -6.21
CA GLY A 76 -18.85 20.11 -6.21
C GLY A 76 -18.10 21.01 -5.24
N THR A 77 -17.87 22.24 -5.68
CA THR A 77 -17.67 23.39 -4.81
C THR A 77 -18.83 23.46 -3.82
N ARG A 78 -18.51 23.41 -2.53
CA ARG A 78 -19.44 23.76 -1.45
C ARG A 78 -19.54 25.28 -1.42
N ASP A 79 -20.73 25.81 -1.70
CA ASP A 79 -21.20 27.09 -1.16
C ASP A 79 -21.86 26.84 0.21
#